data_AF-A0A9P7JPM4-F1
#
_entry.id   AF-A0A9P7JPM4-F1
#
_cell.length_a   1.000
_cell.length_b   1.000
_cell.length_c   1.000
_cell.angle_alpha   90.00
_cell.angle_beta   90.00
_cell.angle_gamma   90.00
#
_symmetry.space_group_name_H-M   'P 1'
#
loop_
_entity.id
_entity.type
_entity.pdbx_description
1 polymer ?
#
loop_
_entity_poly.entity_id
_entity_poly.type
_entity_poly.pdbx_seq_one_letter_code
_entity_poly.pdbx_strand_id
1 'polypeptide(L)'
;MSSDDSHGVPRHPGISKPRVWAVEDAALPPVAFNVQCSKYFTLEEKNTALRKQIILKDRTAARRIQNAHAKAKLRRWKRTTTGSLSNAKPLPQSLVTLAVLPLPNSSLFHQACSGSELIDESDVLQWEKPPPYDSPPPPNSPDEDRFTRNLVDVMHGRQYRLEKETRARYAQIFATANAEVILQDIQVAERTLMGKWNELNEVVKDIG
;
A
#
# COMPACT_ATOMS: atom_id res chain seq x y z
N MET A 1 44.32 32.37 10.75
CA MET A 1 43.29 33.43 10.79
C MET A 1 41.97 32.69 10.88
N SER A 2 41.46 32.45 12.11
CA SER A 2 40.47 33.30 12.81
C SER A 2 39.21 33.48 11.96
N SER A 3 38.00 33.10 12.36
CA SER A 3 37.38 32.92 13.68
C SER A 3 36.20 31.94 13.54
N ASP A 4 35.90 31.06 14.49
CA ASP A 4 34.95 31.28 15.61
C ASP A 4 33.78 32.22 15.27
N ASP A 5 32.55 31.69 15.27
CA ASP A 5 31.52 32.27 16.14
C ASP A 5 30.31 31.35 16.36
N SER A 6 29.97 31.25 17.65
CA SER A 6 28.93 30.46 18.27
C SER A 6 27.73 31.34 18.63
N HIS A 7 26.50 30.93 18.36
CA HIS A 7 25.28 31.34 19.11
C HIS A 7 24.20 30.27 18.84
N GLY A 8 23.43 29.71 19.76
CA GLY A 8 23.09 30.07 21.14
C GLY A 8 21.62 29.65 21.33
N VAL A 9 21.36 28.45 21.85
CA VAL A 9 19.99 27.94 22.07
C VAL A 9 19.50 28.42 23.45
N PRO A 10 18.36 29.12 23.57
CA PRO A 10 17.83 29.51 24.87
C PRO A 10 17.12 28.32 25.55
N ARG A 11 17.57 27.99 26.76
CA ARG A 11 16.85 27.14 27.72
C ARG A 11 15.83 28.01 28.47
N HIS A 12 14.55 27.65 28.43
CA HIS A 12 13.56 28.23 29.34
C HIS A 12 13.52 27.47 30.67
N PRO A 13 13.56 28.17 31.83
CA PRO A 13 13.53 27.57 33.15
C PRO A 13 12.10 27.18 33.58
N GLY A 14 12.04 26.08 34.35
CA GLY A 14 10.83 25.52 34.92
C GLY A 14 10.15 26.45 35.92
N ILE A 15 8.82 26.52 35.80
CA ILE A 15 7.95 27.22 36.74
C ILE A 15 7.75 26.31 37.97
N SER A 16 8.47 26.64 39.04
CA SER A 16 8.26 26.13 40.38
C SER A 16 6.91 26.64 40.91
N LYS A 17 6.02 25.73 41.33
CA LYS A 17 4.82 26.08 42.09
C LYS A 17 5.15 26.08 43.59
N PRO A 18 4.78 27.13 44.35
CA PRO A 18 4.93 27.12 45.80
C PRO A 18 3.90 26.18 46.43
N ARG A 19 4.41 25.31 47.31
CA ARG A 19 3.65 24.44 48.21
C ARG A 19 3.22 25.27 49.42
N VAL A 20 1.98 25.75 49.43
CA VAL A 20 1.39 26.41 50.59
C VAL A 20 0.90 25.35 51.57
N TRP A 21 1.48 25.38 52.77
CA TRP A 21 0.97 24.70 53.95
C TRP A 21 0.02 25.68 54.67
N ALA A 22 -1.25 25.32 54.79
CA ALA A 22 -2.19 25.95 55.72
C ALA A 22 -2.92 24.80 56.41
N VAL A 23 -2.48 24.46 57.63
CA VAL A 23 -3.13 24.84 58.90
C VAL A 23 -4.50 24.17 59.02
N GLU A 24 -4.50 23.11 59.82
CA GLU A 24 -5.67 22.43 60.35
C GLU A 24 -6.53 23.40 61.14
N ASP A 25 -7.72 23.71 60.62
CA ASP A 25 -8.84 24.18 61.43
C ASP A 25 -9.93 23.11 61.34
N ALA A 26 -10.18 22.48 62.48
CA ALA A 26 -11.17 21.44 62.69
C ALA A 26 -12.59 22.01 62.56
N ALA A 27 -13.09 22.08 61.34
CA ALA A 27 -14.51 22.23 61.05
C ALA A 27 -15.13 20.85 60.82
N LEU A 28 -16.21 20.57 61.56
CA LEU A 28 -17.07 19.39 61.50
C LEU A 28 -17.26 18.89 60.04
N PRO A 29 -17.28 17.56 59.82
CA PRO A 29 -17.43 17.02 58.47
C PRO A 29 -18.73 17.56 57.86
N PRO A 30 -18.69 18.24 56.70
CA PRO A 30 -19.91 18.56 55.99
C PRO A 30 -20.57 17.22 55.68
N VAL A 31 -21.82 17.07 56.12
CA VAL A 31 -22.69 15.98 55.69
C VAL A 31 -22.68 16.05 54.16
N ALA A 32 -21.93 15.14 53.54
CA ALA A 32 -21.87 15.02 52.11
C ALA A 32 -23.26 14.58 51.68
N PHE A 33 -24.12 15.56 51.36
CA PHE A 33 -25.30 15.32 50.57
C PHE A 33 -24.78 14.68 49.29
N ASN A 34 -24.98 13.36 49.20
CA ASN A 34 -24.76 12.59 48.00
C ASN A 34 -25.83 13.06 47.01
N VAL A 35 -25.61 14.25 46.44
CA VAL A 35 -26.39 14.77 45.34
C VAL A 35 -26.09 13.82 44.21
N GLN A 36 -26.96 12.82 44.06
CA GLN A 36 -27.08 12.07 42.83
C GLN A 36 -27.44 13.10 41.75
N CYS A 37 -26.42 13.73 41.17
CA CYS A 37 -26.58 14.51 39.95
C CYS A 37 -27.16 13.55 38.92
N SER A 38 -28.47 13.65 38.71
CA SER A 38 -29.13 12.88 37.68
C SER A 38 -28.40 13.20 36.38
N LYS A 39 -27.83 12.18 35.75
CA LYS A 39 -27.01 12.28 34.53
C LYS A 39 -27.73 12.99 33.37
N TYR A 40 -29.03 13.21 33.53
CA TYR A 40 -29.93 13.92 32.64
C TYR A 40 -30.73 14.89 33.51
N PHE A 41 -30.84 16.15 33.08
CA PHE A 41 -31.60 17.19 33.76
C PHE A 41 -33.09 17.14 33.42
N THR A 42 -33.43 16.51 32.29
CA THR A 42 -34.83 16.34 31.83
C THR A 42 -35.14 14.91 31.40
N LEU A 43 -36.43 14.54 31.45
CA LEU A 43 -36.90 13.23 30.97
C LEU A 43 -36.64 13.03 29.48
N GLU A 44 -36.70 14.11 28.71
CA GLU A 44 -36.45 14.11 27.26
C GLU A 44 -34.97 13.84 26.95
N GLU A 45 -34.03 14.43 27.69
CA GLU A 45 -32.60 14.13 27.58
C GLU A 45 -32.30 12.66 27.86
N LYS A 46 -32.91 12.10 28.93
CA LYS A 46 -32.76 10.68 29.27
C LYS A 46 -33.24 9.79 28.12
N ASN A 47 -34.41 10.06 27.56
CA ASN A 47 -34.98 9.29 26.45
C ASN A 47 -34.12 9.42 25.18
N THR A 48 -33.59 10.60 24.89
CA THR A 48 -32.73 10.86 23.73
C THR A 48 -31.39 10.12 23.85
N ALA A 49 -30.78 10.13 25.03
CA ALA A 49 -29.55 9.38 25.30
C ALA A 49 -29.76 7.86 25.19
N LEU A 50 -30.91 7.36 25.66
CA LEU A 50 -31.25 5.94 25.59
C LEU A 50 -31.45 5.47 24.13
N ARG A 51 -32.11 6.28 23.30
CA ARG A 51 -32.22 6.04 21.84
C ARG A 51 -30.85 6.03 21.16
N LYS A 52 -29.97 6.99 21.46
CA LYS A 52 -28.60 7.02 20.94
C LYS A 52 -27.81 5.76 21.33
N GLN A 53 -27.97 5.29 22.57
CA GLN A 53 -27.29 4.09 23.05
C GLN A 53 -27.78 2.80 22.36
N ILE A 54 -29.09 2.69 22.10
CA ILE A 54 -29.67 1.58 21.33
C ILE A 54 -29.09 1.57 19.90
N ILE A 55 -29.11 2.72 19.21
CA ILE A 55 -28.55 2.85 17.85
C ILE A 55 -27.06 2.46 17.81
N LEU A 56 -26.28 2.87 18.82
CA LEU A 56 -24.86 2.53 18.90
C LEU A 56 -24.64 1.01 19.10
N LYS A 57 -25.47 0.38 19.93
CA LYS A 57 -25.43 -1.07 20.18
C LYS A 57 -25.81 -1.85 18.91
N ASP A 58 -26.84 -1.42 18.20
CA ASP A 58 -27.24 -2.05 16.93
C ASP A 58 -26.16 -1.91 15.86
N ARG A 59 -25.52 -0.74 15.77
CA ARG A 59 -24.43 -0.50 14.82
C ARG A 59 -23.19 -1.35 15.12
N THR A 60 -22.89 -1.59 16.40
CA THR A 60 -21.79 -2.48 16.80
C THR A 60 -22.12 -3.95 16.57
N ALA A 61 -23.37 -4.37 16.80
CA ALA A 61 -23.85 -5.71 16.45
C ALA A 61 -23.77 -5.98 14.94
N ALA A 62 -24.25 -5.05 14.11
CA ALA A 62 -24.18 -5.16 12.65
C ALA A 62 -22.73 -5.28 12.14
N ARG A 63 -21.79 -4.49 12.69
CA ARG A 63 -20.36 -4.61 12.37
C ARG A 63 -19.78 -5.97 12.76
N ARG A 64 -20.18 -6.54 13.90
CA ARG A 64 -19.73 -7.88 14.32
C ARG A 64 -20.20 -8.96 13.35
N ILE A 65 -21.45 -8.87 12.89
CA ILE A 65 -22.03 -9.80 11.91
C ILE A 65 -21.29 -9.70 10.57
N GLN A 66 -21.06 -8.47 10.07
CA GLN A 66 -20.29 -8.26 8.84
C GLN A 66 -18.86 -8.79 8.95
N ASN A 67 -18.17 -8.52 10.06
CA ASN A 67 -16.82 -9.03 10.30
C ASN A 67 -16.79 -10.56 10.42
N ALA A 68 -17.80 -11.16 11.04
CA ALA A 68 -17.93 -12.62 11.12
C ALA A 68 -18.12 -13.24 9.73
N HIS A 69 -18.98 -12.64 8.90
CA HIS A 69 -19.18 -13.07 7.52
C HIS A 69 -17.91 -12.93 6.68
N ALA A 70 -17.17 -11.81 6.81
CA ALA A 70 -15.89 -11.62 6.13
C ALA A 70 -14.85 -12.68 6.56
N LYS A 71 -14.74 -12.97 7.86
CA LYS A 71 -13.84 -14.02 8.38
C LYS A 71 -14.25 -15.42 7.91
N ALA A 72 -15.55 -15.72 7.86
CA ALA A 72 -16.07 -16.99 7.37
C ALA A 72 -15.76 -17.17 5.87
N LYS A 73 -15.94 -16.13 5.06
CA LYS A 73 -15.61 -16.12 3.63
C LYS A 73 -14.11 -16.36 3.42
N LEU A 74 -13.25 -15.70 4.19
CA LEU A 74 -11.79 -15.91 4.14
C LEU A 74 -11.40 -17.35 4.51
N ARG A 75 -12.03 -17.94 5.55
CA ARG A 75 -11.80 -19.34 5.94
C ARG A 75 -12.22 -20.32 4.86
N ARG A 76 -13.36 -20.07 4.19
CA ARG A 76 -13.84 -20.90 3.08
C ARG A 76 -12.87 -20.85 1.90
N TRP A 77 -12.44 -19.65 1.52
CA TRP A 77 -11.46 -19.45 0.45
C TRP A 77 -10.14 -20.17 0.75
N LYS A 78 -9.60 -20.02 1.96
CA LYS A 78 -8.37 -20.72 2.37
C LYS A 78 -8.48 -22.24 2.25
N ARG A 79 -9.63 -22.84 2.56
CA ARG A 79 -9.85 -24.31 2.42
C ARG A 79 -9.93 -24.77 0.96
N THR A 80 -10.51 -23.96 0.08
CA THR A 80 -10.58 -24.28 -1.36
C THR A 80 -9.24 -24.07 -2.07
N THR A 81 -8.44 -23.09 -1.64
CA THR A 81 -7.19 -22.74 -2.32
C THR A 81 -5.99 -23.58 -1.86
N THR A 82 -6.04 -24.16 -0.66
CA THR A 82 -4.93 -25.00 -0.13
C THR A 82 -4.82 -26.39 -0.76
N GLY A 83 -5.82 -26.86 -1.52
CA GLY A 83 -5.82 -28.21 -2.07
C GLY A 83 -5.08 -28.41 -3.40
N SER A 84 -4.72 -27.35 -4.13
CA SER A 84 -4.25 -27.50 -5.54
C SER A 84 -2.92 -26.80 -5.86
N LEU A 85 -2.46 -25.86 -5.02
CA LEU A 85 -1.22 -25.10 -5.26
C LEU A 85 0.06 -25.77 -4.72
N SER A 86 -0.05 -26.91 -4.02
CA SER A 86 1.10 -27.57 -3.36
C SER A 86 2.11 -28.20 -4.32
N ASN A 87 1.79 -28.30 -5.61
CA ASN A 87 2.68 -28.88 -6.62
C ASN A 87 3.45 -27.83 -7.44
N ALA A 88 3.26 -26.54 -7.16
CA ALA A 88 4.05 -25.49 -7.79
C ALA A 88 5.48 -25.55 -7.25
N LYS A 89 6.47 -25.75 -8.13
CA LYS A 89 7.88 -25.62 -7.75
C LYS A 89 8.11 -24.22 -7.16
N PRO A 90 8.84 -24.09 -6.04
CA PRO A 90 9.16 -22.79 -5.48
C PRO A 90 9.92 -21.96 -6.52
N LEU A 91 9.56 -20.67 -6.63
CA LEU A 91 10.26 -19.74 -7.50
C LEU A 91 11.75 -19.69 -7.12
N PRO A 92 12.67 -19.68 -8.10
CA PRO A 92 14.08 -19.44 -7.82
C PRO A 92 14.28 -18.21 -6.95
N GLN A 93 15.10 -18.33 -5.90
CA GLN A 93 15.31 -17.25 -4.93
C GLN A 93 15.86 -15.98 -5.60
N SER A 94 16.64 -16.12 -6.68
CA SER A 94 17.12 -15.00 -7.50
C SER A 94 15.98 -14.15 -8.07
N LEU A 95 14.93 -14.79 -8.62
CA LEU A 95 13.76 -14.09 -9.15
C LEU A 95 12.96 -13.40 -8.04
N VAL A 96 12.83 -14.04 -6.88
CA VAL A 96 12.19 -13.43 -5.70
C VAL A 96 12.96 -12.19 -5.26
N THR A 97 14.29 -12.26 -5.18
CA THR A 97 15.12 -11.12 -4.81
C THR A 97 14.98 -9.97 -5.81
N LEU A 98 14.97 -10.26 -7.12
CA LEU A 98 14.76 -9.25 -8.15
C LEU A 98 13.37 -8.61 -8.07
N ALA A 99 12.32 -9.41 -7.81
CA ALA A 99 10.95 -8.92 -7.71
C ALA A 99 10.68 -8.04 -6.48
N VAL A 100 11.54 -8.12 -5.44
CA VAL A 100 11.42 -7.32 -4.21
C VAL A 100 12.22 -6.02 -4.30
N LEU A 101 13.02 -5.82 -5.35
CA LEU A 101 13.74 -4.57 -5.54
C LEU A 101 12.77 -3.39 -5.63
N PRO A 102 13.07 -2.26 -4.97
CA PRO A 102 12.25 -1.08 -5.09
C PRO A 102 12.26 -0.59 -6.53
N LEU A 103 11.13 -0.03 -6.97
CA LEU A 103 11.08 0.67 -8.25
C LEU A 103 12.09 1.83 -8.27
N PRO A 104 12.65 2.17 -9.44
CA PRO A 104 13.50 3.34 -9.56
C PRO A 104 12.79 4.61 -9.07
N ASN A 105 13.57 5.52 -8.48
CA ASN A 105 13.08 6.82 -8.00
C ASN A 105 13.83 7.99 -8.66
N SER A 106 14.34 7.78 -9.87
CA SER A 106 15.02 8.82 -10.64
C SER A 106 14.04 9.79 -11.29
N SER A 107 14.52 10.98 -11.67
CA SER A 107 13.70 11.94 -12.40
C SER A 107 13.22 11.39 -13.75
N LEU A 108 14.06 10.62 -14.45
CA LEU A 108 13.72 9.99 -15.73
C LEU A 108 12.59 8.98 -15.57
N PHE A 109 12.63 8.15 -14.52
CA PHE A 109 11.53 7.23 -14.22
C PHE A 109 10.20 7.98 -14.05
N HIS A 110 10.18 9.08 -13.28
CA HIS A 110 8.97 9.87 -13.05
C HIS A 110 8.47 10.56 -14.32
N GLN A 111 9.39 11.07 -15.15
CA GLN A 111 9.05 11.68 -16.45
C GLN A 111 8.42 10.65 -17.39
N ALA A 112 9.01 9.45 -17.52
CA ALA A 112 8.46 8.36 -18.32
C ALA A 112 7.11 7.87 -17.75
N CYS A 113 6.98 7.75 -16.43
CA CYS A 113 5.71 7.42 -15.76
C CYS A 113 4.59 8.41 -16.10
N SER A 114 4.92 9.69 -16.27
CA SER A 114 3.96 10.74 -16.59
C SER A 114 3.60 10.82 -18.07
N GLY A 115 4.32 10.10 -18.95
CA GLY A 115 4.17 10.24 -20.40
C GLY A 115 4.67 11.59 -20.90
N SER A 116 5.78 12.08 -20.36
CA SER A 116 6.34 13.37 -20.75
C SER A 116 6.81 13.35 -22.21
N GLU A 117 6.38 14.33 -23.01
CA GLU A 117 6.85 14.53 -24.39
C GLU A 117 8.36 14.85 -24.50
N LEU A 118 9.02 15.08 -23.37
CA LEU A 118 10.46 15.34 -23.30
C LEU A 118 11.30 14.07 -23.46
N ILE A 119 10.71 12.89 -23.28
CA ILE A 119 11.38 11.60 -23.46
C ILE A 119 10.88 10.97 -24.74
N ASP A 120 11.80 10.74 -25.68
CA ASP A 120 11.52 9.94 -26.86
C ASP A 120 11.53 8.45 -26.49
N GLU A 121 10.33 7.85 -26.46
CA GLU A 121 10.15 6.43 -26.17
C GLU A 121 10.11 5.56 -27.45
N SER A 122 10.35 6.12 -28.64
CA SER A 122 10.23 5.39 -29.92
C SER A 122 11.17 4.18 -29.99
N ASP A 123 12.41 4.37 -29.53
CA ASP A 123 13.45 3.33 -29.49
C ASP A 123 13.25 2.32 -28.35
N VAL A 124 12.32 2.55 -27.41
CA VAL A 124 12.03 1.61 -26.32
C VAL A 124 11.34 0.36 -26.85
N LEU A 125 10.56 0.48 -27.93
CA LEU A 125 9.77 -0.61 -28.52
C LEU A 125 10.62 -1.80 -28.98
N GLN A 126 11.87 -1.57 -29.39
CA GLN A 126 12.74 -2.67 -29.81
C GLN A 126 13.09 -3.60 -28.64
N TRP A 127 13.16 -3.06 -27.41
CA TRP A 127 13.51 -3.78 -26.19
C TRP A 127 12.33 -4.57 -25.60
N GLU A 128 11.11 -4.32 -26.06
CA GLU A 128 9.93 -5.11 -25.69
C GLU A 128 9.84 -6.44 -26.46
N LYS A 129 10.61 -6.58 -27.54
CA LYS A 129 10.65 -7.81 -28.35
C LYS A 129 11.51 -8.87 -27.64
N PRO A 130 11.20 -10.17 -27.82
CA PRO A 130 12.08 -11.22 -27.34
C PRO A 130 13.46 -11.14 -28.03
N PRO A 131 14.55 -11.51 -27.34
CA PRO A 131 15.89 -11.57 -27.94
C PRO A 131 15.93 -12.58 -29.10
N PRO A 132 16.91 -12.48 -30.03
CA PRO A 132 18.10 -11.62 -29.98
C PRO A 132 17.82 -10.17 -30.41
N TYR A 133 18.51 -9.22 -29.78
CA TYR A 133 18.47 -7.82 -30.16
C TYR A 133 19.54 -7.55 -31.24
N ASP A 134 19.20 -6.79 -32.28
CA ASP A 134 20.10 -6.44 -33.39
C ASP A 134 21.12 -5.34 -32.99
N SER A 135 21.53 -5.28 -31.73
CA SER A 135 22.46 -4.29 -31.21
C SER A 135 23.89 -4.84 -31.14
N PRO A 136 24.90 -4.07 -31.59
CA PRO A 136 26.29 -4.45 -31.36
C PRO A 136 26.59 -4.47 -29.85
N PRO A 137 27.57 -5.27 -29.39
CA PRO A 137 27.98 -5.25 -28.00
C PRO A 137 28.34 -3.82 -27.54
N PRO A 138 27.78 -3.34 -26.43
CA PRO A 138 28.02 -1.99 -25.95
C PRO A 138 29.49 -1.81 -25.54
N PRO A 139 30.11 -0.64 -25.78
CA PRO A 139 31.46 -0.35 -25.32
C PRO A 139 31.50 -0.26 -23.79
N ASN A 140 32.52 -0.84 -23.15
CA ASN A 140 32.75 -0.72 -21.70
C ASN A 140 33.20 0.69 -21.33
N SER A 141 32.27 1.64 -21.31
CA SER A 141 32.52 3.05 -21.03
C SER A 141 31.57 3.59 -19.95
N PRO A 142 31.99 4.57 -19.12
CA PRO A 142 31.11 5.17 -18.11
C PRO A 142 29.86 5.85 -18.70
N ASP A 143 29.95 6.30 -19.96
CA ASP A 143 28.85 6.91 -20.67
C ASP A 143 27.77 5.88 -21.03
N GLU A 144 28.20 4.70 -21.46
CA GLU A 144 27.33 3.56 -21.76
C GLU A 144 26.66 2.99 -20.49
N ASP A 145 27.38 2.93 -19.37
CA ASP A 145 26.81 2.54 -18.08
C ASP A 145 25.71 3.51 -17.62
N ARG A 146 25.89 4.79 -17.91
CA ARG A 146 24.88 5.83 -17.61
C ARG A 146 23.70 5.72 -18.57
N PHE A 147 23.96 5.51 -19.86
CA PHE A 147 22.93 5.28 -20.87
C PHE A 147 22.05 4.08 -20.49
N THR A 148 22.66 2.94 -20.19
CA THR A 148 21.96 1.71 -19.79
C THR A 148 21.09 1.92 -18.55
N ARG A 149 21.62 2.59 -17.51
CA ARG A 149 20.83 2.93 -16.32
C ARG A 149 19.64 3.82 -16.62
N ASN A 150 19.83 4.85 -17.44
CA ASN A 150 18.77 5.74 -17.87
C ASN A 150 17.70 5.01 -18.69
N LEU A 151 18.11 4.10 -19.58
CA LEU A 151 17.21 3.28 -20.38
C LEU A 151 16.35 2.38 -19.47
N VAL A 152 16.96 1.71 -18.49
CA VAL A 152 16.23 0.88 -17.51
C VAL A 152 15.19 1.71 -16.74
N ASP A 153 15.54 2.92 -16.32
CA ASP A 153 14.60 3.83 -15.63
C ASP A 153 13.41 4.22 -16.52
N VAL A 154 13.67 4.55 -17.79
CA VAL A 154 12.63 4.88 -18.78
C VAL A 154 11.73 3.68 -19.04
N MET A 155 12.31 2.49 -19.24
CA MET A 155 11.57 1.25 -19.46
C MET A 155 10.65 0.93 -18.28
N HIS A 156 11.17 1.01 -17.05
CA HIS A 156 10.35 0.81 -15.85
C HIS A 156 9.23 1.84 -15.72
N GLY A 157 9.52 3.12 -16.00
CA GLY A 157 8.52 4.18 -15.91
C GLY A 157 7.39 4.01 -16.92
N ARG A 158 7.74 3.70 -18.17
CA ARG A 158 6.78 3.41 -19.25
C ARG A 158 5.94 2.18 -18.93
N GLN A 159 6.55 1.08 -18.49
CA GLN A 159 5.84 -0.14 -18.12
C GLN A 159 4.84 0.12 -16.99
N TYR A 160 5.25 0.86 -15.96
CA TYR A 160 4.37 1.24 -14.86
C TYR A 160 3.17 2.08 -15.33
N ARG A 161 3.39 3.03 -16.25
CA ARG A 161 2.33 3.82 -16.89
C ARG A 161 1.31 2.93 -17.61
N LEU A 162 1.78 2.01 -18.46
CA LEU A 162 0.93 1.08 -19.21
C LEU A 162 0.12 0.15 -18.27
N GLU A 163 0.74 -0.34 -17.21
CA GLU A 163 0.06 -1.16 -16.20
C GLU A 163 -1.03 -0.37 -15.47
N LYS A 164 -0.76 0.89 -15.14
CA LYS A 164 -1.74 1.78 -14.50
C LYS A 164 -2.92 2.05 -15.42
N GLU A 165 -2.68 2.35 -16.69
CA GLU A 165 -3.72 2.54 -17.72
C GLU A 165 -4.56 1.26 -17.89
N THR A 166 -3.89 0.11 -17.99
CA THR A 166 -4.53 -1.20 -18.09
C THR A 166 -5.41 -1.50 -16.88
N ARG A 167 -4.91 -1.23 -15.66
CA ARG A 167 -5.68 -1.38 -14.42
C ARG A 167 -6.88 -0.45 -14.36
N ALA A 168 -6.73 0.80 -14.80
CA ALA A 168 -7.83 1.77 -14.85
C ALA A 168 -8.92 1.30 -15.83
N ARG A 169 -8.53 0.82 -17.01
CA ARG A 169 -9.44 0.23 -17.99
C ARG A 169 -10.18 -0.98 -17.42
N TYR A 170 -9.46 -1.92 -16.79
CA TYR A 170 -10.10 -3.08 -16.16
C TYR A 170 -11.04 -2.69 -15.02
N ALA A 171 -10.69 -1.68 -14.22
CA ALA A 171 -11.59 -1.18 -13.18
C ALA A 171 -12.90 -0.63 -13.76
N GLN A 172 -12.86 0.06 -14.91
CA GLN A 172 -14.05 0.54 -15.61
C GLN A 172 -14.90 -0.61 -16.18
N ILE A 173 -14.25 -1.59 -16.81
CA ILE A 173 -14.92 -2.78 -17.35
C ILE A 173 -15.60 -3.53 -16.21
N PHE A 174 -14.89 -3.84 -15.12
CA PHE A 174 -15.44 -4.63 -14.01
C PHE A 174 -16.49 -3.89 -13.18
N ALA A 175 -16.54 -2.56 -13.25
CA ALA A 175 -17.61 -1.79 -12.64
C ALA A 175 -18.95 -1.93 -13.39
N THR A 176 -18.92 -2.23 -14.70
CA THR A 176 -20.10 -2.25 -15.57
C THR A 176 -20.42 -3.62 -16.18
N ALA A 177 -19.44 -4.53 -16.22
CA ALA A 177 -19.55 -5.84 -16.85
C ALA A 177 -20.35 -6.83 -16.02
N ASN A 178 -21.02 -7.76 -16.71
CA ASN A 178 -21.62 -8.93 -16.09
C ASN A 178 -20.54 -9.95 -15.68
N ALA A 179 -20.90 -10.88 -14.79
CA ALA A 179 -19.96 -11.87 -14.27
C ALA A 179 -19.35 -12.77 -15.36
N GLU A 180 -20.07 -13.01 -16.46
CA GLU A 180 -19.61 -13.85 -17.58
C GLU A 180 -18.43 -13.22 -18.34
N VAL A 181 -18.51 -11.92 -18.66
CA VAL A 181 -17.41 -11.20 -19.33
C VAL A 181 -16.16 -11.20 -18.47
N ILE A 182 -16.31 -11.02 -17.15
CA ILE A 182 -15.18 -11.07 -16.20
C ILE A 182 -14.54 -12.46 -16.18
N LEU A 183 -15.35 -13.52 -16.13
CA LEU A 183 -14.83 -14.89 -16.13
C LEU A 183 -14.09 -15.23 -17.42
N GLN A 184 -14.61 -14.80 -18.57
CA GLN A 184 -13.96 -15.04 -19.86
C GLN A 184 -12.60 -14.32 -19.94
N ASP A 185 -12.52 -13.07 -19.49
CA ASP A 185 -11.27 -12.30 -19.47
C ASP A 185 -10.23 -12.95 -18.54
N ILE A 186 -10.64 -13.41 -17.35
CA ILE A 186 -9.76 -14.15 -16.43
C ILE A 186 -9.23 -15.43 -17.08
N GLN A 187 -10.07 -16.20 -17.78
CA GLN A 187 -9.65 -17.43 -18.46
C GLN A 187 -8.67 -17.17 -19.63
N VAL A 188 -8.82 -16.04 -20.33
CA VAL A 188 -7.87 -15.63 -21.37
C VAL A 188 -6.54 -15.21 -20.75
N ALA A 189 -6.57 -14.42 -19.68
CA ALA A 189 -5.38 -14.01 -18.94
C ALA A 189 -4.62 -15.22 -18.36
N GLU A 190 -5.33 -16.17 -17.76
CA GLU A 190 -4.76 -17.42 -17.23
C GLU A 190 -4.03 -18.22 -18.32
N ARG A 191 -4.69 -18.46 -19.47
CA ARG A 191 -4.05 -19.17 -20.60
C ARG A 191 -2.81 -18.45 -21.12
N THR A 192 -2.87 -17.11 -21.21
CA THR A 192 -1.74 -16.29 -21.66
C THR A 192 -0.56 -16.39 -20.69
N LEU A 193 -0.82 -16.29 -19.38
CA LEU A 193 0.21 -16.41 -18.35
C LEU A 193 0.83 -17.80 -18.33
N MET A 194 0.03 -18.86 -18.44
CA MET A 194 0.53 -20.23 -18.52
C MET A 194 1.38 -20.45 -19.77
N GLY A 195 1.02 -19.86 -20.91
CA GLY A 195 1.84 -19.88 -22.13
C GLY A 195 3.22 -19.25 -21.90
N LYS A 196 3.25 -18.01 -21.40
CA LYS A 196 4.50 -17.29 -21.08
C LYS A 196 5.35 -18.02 -20.03
N TRP A 197 4.71 -18.65 -19.04
CA TRP A 197 5.41 -19.44 -18.02
C TRP A 197 6.10 -20.66 -18.60
N ASN A 198 5.47 -21.32 -19.58
CA ASN A 198 6.09 -22.45 -20.28
C ASN A 198 7.29 -21.98 -21.12
N GLU A 199 7.15 -20.88 -21.87
CA GLU A 199 8.26 -20.27 -22.62
C GLU A 199 9.45 -19.95 -21.71
N LEU A 200 9.20 -19.32 -20.56
CA LEU A 200 10.24 -19.02 -19.58
C LEU A 200 10.91 -20.28 -19.02
N ASN A 201 10.14 -21.34 -18.74
CA ASN A 201 10.70 -22.59 -18.27
C ASN A 201 11.60 -23.28 -19.30
N GLU A 202 11.28 -23.18 -20.60
CA GLU A 202 12.16 -23.71 -21.64
C GLU A 202 13.49 -22.93 -21.67
N VAL A 203 13.44 -21.59 -21.66
CA VAL A 203 14.65 -20.75 -21.62
C VAL A 203 15.52 -21.05 -20.40
N VAL A 204 14.92 -21.26 -19.22
CA VAL A 204 15.67 -21.57 -18.00
C VAL A 204 16.34 -22.95 -18.07
N LYS A 205 15.72 -23.93 -18.74
CA LYS A 205 16.34 -25.25 -18.94
C LYS A 205 17.55 -25.17 -19.87
N ASP A 206 17.51 -24.33 -20.89
CA ASP A 206 18.60 -24.18 -21.86
C ASP A 206 19.86 -23.53 -21.26
N ILE A 207 19.73 -22.87 -20.10
CA ILE A 207 20.82 -22.16 -19.40
C ILE A 207 21.51 -23.03 -18.33
N GLY A 208 20.90 -24.14 -17.90
CA GLY A 208 21.40 -25.00 -16.81
C GLY A 208 21.98 -26.33 -17.30
#